data_AF-A0A946FDY6-F1
#
_entry.id   AF-A0A946FDY6-F1
#
_cell.length_a   1.000
_cell.length_b   1.000
_cell.length_c   1.000
_cell.angle_alpha   90.00
_cell.angle_beta   90.00
_cell.angle_gamma   90.00
#
_symmetry.space_group_name_H-M   'P 1'
#
loop_
_entity.id
_entity.type
_entity.pdbx_description
1 polymer ?
#
loop_
_entity_poly.entity_id
_entity_poly.type
_entity_poly.pdbx_seq_one_letter_code
_entity_poly.pdbx_strand_id
1 'polypeptide(L)'
;MSPLPIRILTRMLTVSFLSISSPASASALFDSKETLEITIEAPLTTLVKNRPDVDYLDGTVSYTDEVGASKSFDLKLRTRGRFRRQKSTCVFPPIRLNFRKGQVEGSVF
;
A
#
# COMPACT_ATOMS: atom_id res chain seq x y z
N MET A 1 43.46 -58.87 23.09
CA MET A 1 43.86 -57.71 22.25
C MET A 1 43.41 -58.04 20.82
N SER A 2 42.12 -57.99 20.51
CA SER A 2 41.37 -56.81 20.05
C SER A 2 39.85 -57.06 20.12
N PRO A 3 39.00 -56.05 20.39
CA PRO A 3 37.57 -56.17 20.17
C PRO A 3 37.12 -55.45 18.89
N LEU A 4 36.08 -56.02 18.27
CA LEU A 4 35.41 -55.61 17.03
C LEU A 4 34.70 -54.24 17.16
N PRO A 5 34.47 -53.51 16.05
CA PRO A 5 33.81 -52.21 16.09
C PRO A 5 32.28 -52.35 16.18
N ILE A 6 31.70 -51.66 17.16
CA ILE A 6 30.25 -51.52 17.36
C ILE A 6 29.73 -50.51 16.33
N ARG A 7 28.92 -50.97 15.38
CA ARG A 7 28.22 -50.09 14.43
C ARG A 7 27.02 -49.47 15.13
N ILE A 8 27.18 -48.24 15.62
CA ILE A 8 26.07 -47.42 16.12
C ILE A 8 25.31 -46.88 14.90
N LEU A 9 24.16 -47.49 14.61
CA LEU A 9 23.25 -47.05 13.57
C LEU A 9 22.51 -45.79 14.07
N THR A 10 23.12 -44.62 13.86
CA THR A 10 22.51 -43.34 14.22
C THR A 10 21.33 -43.06 13.29
N ARG A 11 20.10 -43.28 13.79
CA ARG A 11 18.86 -42.94 13.10
C ARG A 11 18.76 -41.41 13.02
N MET A 12 19.19 -40.82 11.89
CA MET A 12 18.96 -39.40 11.62
C MET A 12 17.46 -39.16 11.50
N LEU A 13 16.88 -38.53 12.53
CA LEU A 13 15.50 -38.02 12.51
C LEU A 13 15.52 -36.67 11.79
N THR A 14 15.24 -36.68 10.49
CA THR A 14 15.11 -35.46 9.68
C THR A 14 13.85 -34.70 10.10
N VAL A 15 14.03 -33.61 10.84
CA VAL A 15 12.96 -32.64 11.13
C VAL A 15 12.78 -31.76 9.88
N SER A 16 11.76 -32.08 9.08
CA SER A 16 11.37 -31.26 7.94
C SER A 16 10.69 -29.98 8.44
N PHE A 17 11.39 -28.86 8.35
CA PHE A 17 10.84 -27.52 8.57
C PHE A 17 9.89 -27.20 7.41
N LEU A 18 8.58 -27.32 7.64
CA LEU A 18 7.57 -26.95 6.66
C LEU A 18 7.34 -25.43 6.76
N SER A 19 7.96 -24.68 5.85
CA SER A 19 7.74 -23.23 5.73
C SER A 19 6.32 -22.96 5.25
N ILE A 20 5.43 -22.56 6.15
CA ILE A 20 4.10 -22.06 5.82
C ILE A 20 4.26 -20.65 5.24
N SER A 21 4.22 -20.56 3.92
CA SER A 21 4.12 -19.28 3.21
C SER A 21 2.65 -18.84 3.20
N SER A 22 2.29 -17.83 3.98
CA SER A 22 0.97 -17.21 3.88
C SER A 22 0.90 -16.39 2.57
N PRO A 23 -0.08 -16.63 1.68
CA PRO A 23 -0.26 -15.77 0.52
C PRO A 23 -0.55 -14.35 1.02
N ALA A 24 0.13 -13.37 0.45
CA ALA A 24 -0.22 -11.97 0.70
C ALA A 24 -1.64 -11.76 0.17
N SER A 25 -2.60 -11.55 1.07
CA SER A 25 -3.94 -11.14 0.67
C SER A 25 -3.84 -9.80 -0.04
N ALA A 26 -4.49 -9.67 -1.19
CA ALA A 26 -4.70 -8.37 -1.81
C ALA A 26 -5.43 -7.46 -0.80
N SER A 27 -5.15 -6.15 -0.82
CA SER A 27 -5.95 -5.20 -0.04
C SER A 27 -7.36 -5.13 -0.61
N ALA A 28 -8.37 -4.86 0.23
CA ALA A 28 -9.77 -4.75 -0.16
C ALA A 28 -10.02 -3.91 -1.43
N LEU A 29 -9.23 -2.84 -1.63
CA LEU A 29 -9.24 -2.02 -2.85
C LEU A 29 -9.10 -2.79 -4.18
N PHE A 30 -8.46 -3.96 -4.16
CA PHE A 30 -8.13 -4.75 -5.35
C PHE A 30 -8.90 -6.07 -5.43
N ASP A 31 -9.90 -6.27 -4.58
CA ASP A 31 -10.75 -7.47 -4.62
C ASP A 31 -11.67 -7.49 -5.84
N SER A 32 -11.98 -6.30 -6.39
CA SER A 32 -12.75 -6.12 -7.62
C SER A 32 -11.89 -5.57 -8.75
N LYS A 33 -12.30 -5.87 -9.99
CA LYS A 33 -11.74 -5.27 -11.22
C LYS A 33 -12.57 -4.07 -11.70
N GLU A 34 -13.65 -3.75 -11.01
CA GLU A 34 -14.50 -2.62 -11.33
C GLU A 34 -13.82 -1.29 -10.98
N THR A 35 -14.20 -0.23 -11.70
CA THR A 35 -13.64 1.10 -11.46
C THR A 35 -14.25 1.70 -10.20
N LEU A 36 -13.42 2.03 -9.22
CA LEU A 36 -13.82 2.84 -8.07
C LEU A 36 -13.76 4.33 -8.43
N GLU A 37 -14.91 4.98 -8.52
CA GLU A 37 -14.98 6.43 -8.68
C GLU A 37 -14.75 7.13 -7.34
N ILE A 38 -13.78 8.04 -7.31
CA ILE A 38 -13.47 8.86 -6.14
C ILE A 38 -13.44 10.34 -6.50
N THR A 39 -13.78 11.18 -5.53
CA THR A 39 -13.62 12.64 -5.62
C THR A 39 -12.55 13.09 -4.65
N ILE A 40 -11.62 13.93 -5.12
CA ILE A 40 -10.60 14.56 -4.28
C ILE A 40 -10.82 16.06 -4.30
N GLU A 41 -11.07 16.64 -3.12
CA GLU A 41 -11.20 18.07 -2.92
C GLU A 41 -9.95 18.60 -2.22
N ALA A 42 -9.23 19.49 -2.89
CA ALA A 42 -7.96 20.03 -2.41
C ALA A 42 -7.59 21.31 -3.19
N PRO A 43 -6.63 22.12 -2.73
CA PRO A 43 -6.08 23.24 -3.49
C PRO A 43 -5.19 22.74 -4.66
N LEU A 44 -5.79 22.03 -5.63
CA LEU A 44 -5.09 21.37 -6.75
C LEU A 44 -4.32 22.36 -7.63
N THR A 45 -4.84 23.58 -7.82
CA THR A 45 -4.13 24.65 -8.55
C THR A 45 -2.79 24.97 -7.88
N THR A 46 -2.78 25.10 -6.55
CA THR A 46 -1.56 25.32 -5.76
C THR A 46 -0.61 24.12 -5.87
N LEU A 47 -1.15 22.91 -5.77
CA LEU A 47 -0.37 21.67 -5.88
C LEU A 47 0.33 21.54 -7.24
N VAL A 48 -0.38 21.75 -8.34
CA VAL A 48 0.14 21.66 -9.70
C VAL A 48 1.14 22.78 -10.01
N LYS A 49 0.90 23.99 -9.47
CA LYS A 49 1.76 25.17 -9.67
C LYS A 49 3.07 25.08 -8.88
N ASN A 50 2.99 24.77 -7.59
CA ASN A 50 4.12 24.86 -6.67
C ASN A 50 4.89 23.53 -6.55
N ARG A 51 4.22 22.41 -6.78
CA ARG A 51 4.78 21.05 -6.77
C ARG A 51 5.61 20.73 -5.51
N PRO A 52 5.02 20.88 -4.31
CA PRO A 52 5.70 20.60 -3.05
C PRO A 52 5.99 19.10 -2.92
N ASP A 53 7.16 18.75 -2.42
CA ASP A 53 7.60 17.36 -2.21
C ASP A 53 7.94 17.01 -0.77
N VAL A 54 8.03 18.02 0.08
CA VAL A 54 8.18 17.91 1.53
C VAL A 54 6.82 18.18 2.19
N ASP A 55 6.30 19.38 2.02
CA ASP A 55 5.06 19.83 2.67
C ASP A 55 3.82 19.19 2.08
N TYR A 56 2.85 18.94 2.95
CA TYR A 56 1.54 18.43 2.59
C TYR A 56 0.52 19.58 2.55
N LEU A 57 -0.38 19.49 1.58
CA LEU A 57 -1.61 20.26 1.53
C LEU A 57 -2.74 19.40 2.11
N ASP A 58 -3.67 20.03 2.80
CA ASP A 58 -4.87 19.37 3.29
C ASP A 58 -5.93 19.27 2.18
N GLY A 59 -6.75 18.24 2.27
CA GLY A 59 -7.85 17.96 1.37
C GLY A 59 -8.73 16.84 1.90
N THR A 60 -9.68 16.41 1.08
CA THR A 60 -10.66 15.38 1.40
C THR A 60 -10.76 14.41 0.24
N VAL A 61 -11.02 13.13 0.53
CA VAL A 61 -11.35 12.11 -0.48
C VAL A 61 -12.68 11.47 -0.14
N SER A 62 -13.54 11.33 -1.13
CA SER A 62 -14.85 10.70 -0.98
C SER A 62 -15.14 9.69 -2.08
N TYR A 63 -15.97 8.69 -1.76
CA TYR A 63 -16.43 7.66 -2.70
C TYR A 63 -17.77 7.07 -2.24
N THR A 64 -18.45 6.35 -3.13
CA THR A 64 -19.67 5.59 -2.80
C THR A 64 -19.33 4.11 -2.70
N ASP A 65 -19.66 3.47 -1.58
CA ASP A 65 -19.41 2.04 -1.38
C ASP A 65 -20.42 1.14 -2.10
N GLU A 66 -20.20 -0.17 -2.05
CA GLU A 66 -21.04 -1.18 -2.71
C GLU A 66 -22.49 -1.19 -2.21
N VAL A 67 -22.75 -0.63 -1.02
CA VAL A 67 -24.09 -0.53 -0.40
C VAL A 67 -24.74 0.83 -0.72
N GLY A 68 -24.07 1.68 -1.51
CA GLY A 68 -24.54 3.00 -1.90
C GLY A 68 -24.29 4.09 -0.85
N ALA A 69 -23.54 3.81 0.22
CA ALA A 69 -23.23 4.81 1.24
C ALA A 69 -22.01 5.65 0.85
N SER A 70 -22.13 6.97 1.01
CA SER A 70 -21.01 7.89 0.80
C SER A 70 -20.03 7.83 1.97
N LYS A 71 -18.75 7.61 1.66
CA LYS A 71 -17.63 7.64 2.61
C LYS A 71 -16.75 8.85 2.29
N SER A 72 -16.29 9.55 3.31
CA SER A 72 -15.44 10.74 3.18
C SER A 72 -14.38 10.76 4.28
N PHE A 73 -13.13 11.08 3.90
CA PHE A 73 -11.98 11.04 4.80
C PHE A 73 -11.07 12.24 4.59
N ASP A 74 -10.43 12.68 5.68
CA ASP A 74 -9.37 13.68 5.60
C ASP A 74 -8.17 13.08 4.86
N LEU A 75 -7.62 13.87 3.96
CA LEU A 75 -6.50 13.49 3.11
C LEU A 75 -5.42 14.55 3.18
N LYS A 76 -4.17 14.11 3.32
CA LYS A 76 -3.01 14.96 3.04
C LYS A 76 -2.42 14.60 1.70
N LEU A 77 -2.10 15.59 0.87
CA LEU A 77 -1.54 15.38 -0.45
C LEU A 77 -0.33 16.26 -0.73
N ARG A 78 0.65 15.69 -1.44
CA ARG A 78 1.81 16.41 -1.97
C ARG A 78 2.24 15.80 -3.29
N THR A 79 3.11 16.46 -4.04
CA THR A 79 3.68 15.83 -5.23
C THR A 79 4.79 14.85 -4.86
N ARG A 80 5.11 13.91 -5.74
CA ARG A 80 6.14 12.90 -5.50
C ARG A 80 7.09 12.72 -6.69
N GLY A 81 8.19 12.01 -6.45
CA GLY A 81 9.20 11.75 -7.46
C GLY A 81 10.09 12.96 -7.74
N ARG A 82 10.98 12.79 -8.72
CA ARG A 82 12.00 13.79 -9.12
C ARG A 82 11.78 14.26 -10.54
N PHE A 83 12.01 13.38 -11.52
CA PHE A 83 11.90 13.72 -12.95
C PHE A 83 10.47 14.03 -13.38
N ARG A 84 9.51 13.11 -13.18
CA ARG A 84 8.09 13.32 -13.51
C ARG A 84 7.40 14.44 -12.72
N ARG A 85 8.04 14.95 -11.66
CA ARG A 85 7.56 16.13 -10.92
C ARG A 85 7.92 17.43 -11.66
N GLN A 86 8.88 17.45 -12.57
CA GLN A 86 9.28 18.66 -13.29
C GLN A 86 8.18 19.11 -14.26
N LYS A 87 7.98 20.44 -14.35
CA LYS A 87 6.97 21.04 -15.25
C LYS A 87 7.23 20.72 -16.72
N SER A 88 8.50 20.62 -17.11
CA SER A 88 8.95 20.24 -18.44
C SER A 88 8.60 18.80 -18.82
N THR A 89 8.45 17.90 -17.84
CA THR A 89 8.20 16.47 -18.09
C THR A 89 6.72 16.12 -18.04
N CYS A 90 5.98 16.64 -17.06
CA CYS A 90 4.55 16.36 -16.90
C CYS A 90 3.81 17.65 -16.57
N VAL A 91 2.72 17.92 -17.30
CA VAL A 91 1.83 19.06 -17.03
C VAL A 91 1.13 18.88 -15.68
N PHE A 92 0.72 17.64 -15.37
CA PHE A 92 0.19 17.25 -14.07
C PHE A 92 1.20 16.38 -13.32
N PRO A 93 1.69 16.79 -12.14
CA PRO A 93 2.68 16.03 -11.40
C PRO A 93 2.05 14.78 -10.75
N PRO A 94 2.82 13.70 -10.55
CA PRO A 94 2.34 12.57 -9.77
C PRO A 94 2.12 12.99 -8.31
N ILE A 95 1.00 12.54 -7.74
CA ILE A 95 0.54 12.91 -6.40
C ILE A 95 0.79 11.74 -5.44
N ARG A 96 1.16 12.04 -4.20
CA ARG A 96 1.13 11.12 -3.07
C ARG A 96 -0.08 11.47 -2.21
N LEU A 97 -0.98 10.52 -2.07
CA LEU A 97 -2.12 10.57 -1.15
C LEU A 97 -1.66 9.99 0.19
N ASN A 98 -1.98 10.67 1.29
CA ASN A 98 -1.63 10.28 2.64
C ASN A 98 -2.90 10.25 3.50
N PHE A 99 -3.45 9.05 3.65
CA PHE A 99 -4.64 8.77 4.43
C PHE A 99 -4.32 8.68 5.91
N ARG A 100 -5.22 9.19 6.75
CA ARG A 100 -5.14 9.00 8.19
C ARG A 100 -5.63 7.60 8.54
N LYS A 101 -4.71 6.72 8.96
CA LYS A 101 -4.98 5.28 9.19
C LYS A 101 -6.26 4.99 9.99
N GLY A 102 -6.48 5.67 11.12
CA GLY A 102 -7.65 5.43 11.97
C GLY A 102 -8.99 5.87 11.36
N GLN A 103 -8.98 6.69 10.31
CA GLN A 103 -10.21 7.09 9.60
C GLN A 103 -10.61 6.09 8.51
N VAL A 104 -9.64 5.39 7.91
CA VAL A 104 -9.88 4.45 6.80
C VAL A 104 -10.04 3.00 7.26
N GLU A 105 -10.01 2.75 8.56
CA GLU A 105 -10.18 1.41 9.12
C GLU A 105 -11.55 0.82 8.73
N GLY A 106 -11.52 -0.40 8.17
CA GLY A 106 -12.72 -1.08 7.65
C GLY A 106 -13.26 -0.49 6.34
N SER A 107 -12.57 0.48 5.74
CA SER A 107 -12.85 0.97 4.38
C SER A 107 -12.09 0.14 3.33
N VAL A 108 -12.26 0.49 2.06
CA VAL A 108 -11.47 -0.10 0.97
C VAL A 108 -10.00 0.39 0.96
N PHE A 109 -9.66 1.46 1.69
CA PHE A 109 -8.35 2.12 1.73
C PHE A 109 -7.51 1.80 2.98
#